data_AF-A0A952DUY2-F1
#
_entry.id   AF-A0A952DUY2-F1
#
_cell.length_a   1.000
_cell.length_b   1.000
_cell.length_c   1.000
_cell.angle_alpha   90.00
_cell.angle_beta   90.00
_cell.angle_gamma   90.00
#
_symmetry.space_group_name_H-M   'P 1'
#
loop_
_entity.id
_entity.type
_entity.pdbx_description
1 polymer ?
#
loop_
_entity_poly.entity_id
_entity_poly.type
_entity_poly.pdbx_seq_one_letter_code
_entity_poly.pdbx_strand_id
1 'polypeptide(L)'
;MTSSQKLFSLQTIGLIVFVLIVILVSALGATYREQSQDIYSATVVRVLDLVQEGGIYYQNVEAKIDDSGKLISLRIQVRDLNLEEINSGDNIYVRDAQTSISDIYSFAGHRRSNILFWVSIVFFAVMSVILGKEGFKYIVPTMLTFLLVFSGILEALFFISNLYVIALLILGLLAFISMLIQVRNVRIAITVAISQMITLFLILLINVMLFKTTFMTELFYTNVTLISSQVRLIEFWNLINVAVLFIAFGATINTTLDVAQSIVKKKRTYPKTSTINLIREGTVHNQLAVGRVVNSFFFVFLGVTLSSIVLSSGSGLPFWEDPYVVQGVLWFMGASLAALLVGPITALITAISLSQGESPIQLALREGKN
;
A
#
# COMPACT_ATOMS: atom_id res chain seq x y z
N MET A 1 2.30 -39.47 0.64
CA MET A 1 1.79 -38.09 0.80
C MET A 1 0.88 -37.77 -0.38
N THR A 2 -0.42 -37.65 -0.14
CA THR A 2 -1.43 -37.35 -1.17
C THR A 2 -1.22 -35.94 -1.76
N SER A 3 -1.66 -35.72 -2.99
CA SER A 3 -1.59 -34.42 -3.70
C SER A 3 -2.10 -33.25 -2.83
N SER A 4 -3.14 -33.50 -2.03
CA SER A 4 -3.71 -32.54 -1.06
C SER A 4 -2.72 -32.13 0.04
N GLN A 5 -1.92 -33.05 0.59
CA GLN A 5 -0.92 -32.74 1.63
C GLN A 5 0.24 -31.88 1.09
N LYS A 6 0.68 -32.10 -0.16
CA LYS A 6 1.74 -31.27 -0.79
C LYS A 6 1.25 -29.86 -1.11
N LEU A 7 -0.02 -29.71 -1.45
CA LEU A 7 -0.61 -28.42 -1.77
C LEU A 7 -0.86 -27.59 -0.50
N PHE A 8 -1.31 -28.25 0.58
CA PHE A 8 -1.42 -27.65 1.90
C PHE A 8 -0.05 -27.24 2.43
N SER A 9 0.97 -28.10 2.31
CA SER A 9 2.33 -27.77 2.74
C SER A 9 2.90 -26.56 2.01
N LEU A 10 2.63 -26.43 0.71
CA LEU A 10 3.14 -25.30 -0.08
C LEU A 10 2.42 -23.97 0.26
N GLN A 11 1.13 -24.00 0.59
CA GLN A 11 0.40 -22.83 1.07
C GLN A 11 0.92 -22.37 2.44
N THR A 12 1.15 -23.32 3.36
CA THR A 12 1.80 -23.00 4.64
C THR A 12 3.22 -22.47 4.43
N ILE A 13 4.01 -23.03 3.50
CA ILE A 13 5.36 -22.52 3.21
C ILE A 13 5.30 -21.11 2.64
N GLY A 14 4.43 -20.82 1.67
CA GLY A 14 4.27 -19.48 1.10
C GLY A 14 3.82 -18.44 2.13
N LEU A 15 2.89 -18.83 3.01
CA LEU A 15 2.45 -18.01 4.14
C LEU A 15 3.59 -17.79 5.15
N ILE A 16 4.36 -18.83 5.48
CA ILE A 16 5.50 -18.76 6.40
C ILE A 16 6.59 -17.86 5.82
N VAL A 17 6.93 -17.99 4.54
CA VAL A 17 7.92 -17.14 3.86
C VAL A 17 7.46 -15.69 3.85
N PHE A 18 6.18 -15.43 3.60
CA PHE A 18 5.65 -14.08 3.67
C PHE A 18 5.69 -13.50 5.08
N VAL A 19 5.27 -14.27 6.08
CA VAL A 19 5.33 -13.87 7.49
C VAL A 19 6.78 -13.60 7.89
N LEU A 20 7.74 -14.43 7.46
CA LEU A 20 9.16 -14.21 7.67
C LEU A 20 9.65 -12.93 6.99
N ILE A 21 9.17 -12.61 5.79
CA ILE A 21 9.51 -11.37 5.10
C ILE A 21 8.89 -10.17 5.82
N VAL A 22 7.64 -10.24 6.26
CA VAL A 22 7.02 -9.19 7.07
C VAL A 22 7.79 -9.01 8.37
N ILE A 23 8.16 -10.09 9.06
CA ILE A 23 8.96 -10.02 10.29
C ILE A 23 10.35 -9.42 10.00
N LEU A 24 11.03 -9.86 8.96
CA LEU A 24 12.36 -9.36 8.57
C LEU A 24 12.30 -7.87 8.23
N VAL A 25 11.31 -7.46 7.43
CA VAL A 25 11.10 -6.07 7.06
C VAL A 25 10.68 -5.23 8.26
N SER A 26 9.82 -5.75 9.13
CA SER A 26 9.43 -5.07 10.37
C SER A 26 10.62 -4.92 11.31
N ALA A 27 11.49 -5.93 11.38
CA ALA A 27 12.72 -5.88 12.15
C ALA A 27 13.69 -4.85 11.59
N LEU A 28 13.86 -4.79 10.25
CA LEU A 28 14.63 -3.73 9.59
C LEU A 28 14.04 -2.35 9.89
N GLY A 29 12.72 -2.18 9.75
CA GLY A 29 12.03 -0.94 10.10
C GLY A 29 12.21 -0.55 11.58
N ALA A 30 12.17 -1.52 12.50
CA ALA A 30 12.39 -1.29 13.93
C ALA A 30 13.84 -0.86 14.23
N THR A 31 14.84 -1.46 13.59
CA THR A 31 16.25 -1.04 13.69
C THR A 31 16.46 0.39 13.20
N TYR A 32 15.75 0.82 12.13
CA TYR A 32 15.79 2.22 11.70
C TYR A 32 15.03 3.15 12.64
N ARG A 33 13.95 2.69 13.27
CA ARG A 33 13.19 3.46 14.28
C ARG A 33 14.04 3.76 15.51
N GLU A 34 14.94 2.85 15.87
CA GLU A 34 15.94 3.03 16.94
C GLU A 34 16.88 4.21 16.68
N GLN A 35 17.01 4.66 15.42
CA GLN A 35 17.80 5.83 15.03
C GLN A 35 17.04 7.16 15.23
N SER A 36 15.72 7.13 15.45
CA SER A 36 14.87 8.28 15.81
C SER A 36 14.78 8.43 17.35
N GLN A 37 15.94 8.48 18.03
CA GLN A 37 16.08 8.39 19.50
C GLN A 37 15.35 9.44 20.35
N ASP A 38 14.65 10.40 19.76
CA ASP A 38 14.10 11.53 20.51
C ASP A 38 12.59 11.47 20.74
N ILE A 39 11.87 10.39 20.40
CA ILE A 39 10.40 10.31 20.60
C ILE A 39 10.03 9.29 21.68
N TYR A 40 9.31 9.75 22.70
CA TYR A 40 8.85 8.95 23.83
C TYR A 40 7.32 8.92 23.89
N SER A 41 6.75 7.83 24.42
CA SER A 41 5.31 7.81 24.74
C SER A 41 5.06 8.37 26.13
N ALA A 42 3.99 9.15 26.26
CA ALA A 42 3.58 9.73 27.51
C ALA A 42 2.05 9.74 27.65
N THR A 43 1.58 9.63 28.88
CA THR A 43 0.16 9.73 29.23
C THR A 43 -0.11 11.08 29.89
N VAL A 44 -1.09 11.84 29.39
CA VAL A 44 -1.50 13.12 29.99
C VAL A 44 -2.14 12.83 31.35
N VAL A 45 -1.54 13.36 32.41
CA VAL A 45 -2.03 13.19 33.79
C VAL A 45 -3.01 14.31 34.11
N ARG A 46 -2.63 15.54 33.79
CA ARG A 46 -3.39 16.73 34.15
C ARG A 46 -3.32 17.78 33.07
N VAL A 47 -4.49 18.32 32.73
CA VAL A 47 -4.61 19.54 31.93
C VAL A 47 -4.53 20.73 32.87
N LEU A 48 -3.65 21.68 32.58
CA LEU A 48 -3.47 22.91 33.33
C LEU A 48 -4.25 24.03 32.63
N ASP A 49 -3.60 25.18 32.41
CA ASP A 49 -4.23 26.37 31.89
C ASP A 49 -4.13 26.49 30.37
N LEU A 50 -5.16 27.13 29.80
CA LEU A 50 -5.18 27.64 28.44
C LEU A 50 -4.66 29.08 28.44
N VAL A 51 -3.56 29.31 27.72
CA VAL A 51 -2.88 30.60 27.64
C VAL A 51 -2.92 31.09 26.21
N GLN A 52 -3.37 32.34 26.00
CA GLN A 52 -3.31 32.98 24.70
C GLN A 52 -2.11 33.92 24.65
N GLU A 53 -1.14 33.62 23.78
CA GLU A 53 0.05 34.45 23.57
C GLU A 53 0.19 34.74 22.06
N GLY A 54 0.25 36.02 21.68
CA GLY A 54 0.45 36.41 20.28
C GLY A 54 -0.66 35.99 19.31
N GLY A 55 -1.90 35.81 19.80
CA GLY A 55 -3.04 35.36 18.99
C GLY A 55 -3.11 33.84 18.78
N ILE A 56 -2.21 33.08 19.39
CA ILE A 56 -2.17 31.62 19.37
C ILE A 56 -2.59 31.11 20.75
N TYR A 57 -3.44 30.08 20.80
CA TYR A 57 -3.76 29.41 22.06
C TYR A 57 -2.74 28.31 22.35
N TYR A 58 -2.37 28.19 23.62
CA TYR A 58 -1.51 27.15 24.15
C TYR A 58 -2.21 26.45 25.29
N GLN A 59 -2.29 25.13 25.24
CA GLN A 59 -2.77 24.31 26.35
C GLN A 59 -1.55 23.74 27.07
N ASN A 60 -1.39 24.10 28.34
CA ASN A 60 -0.35 23.53 29.19
C ASN A 60 -0.84 22.21 29.79
N VAL A 61 -0.03 21.16 29.71
CA VAL A 61 -0.38 19.84 30.24
C VAL A 61 0.80 19.24 30.99
N GLU A 62 0.50 18.44 32.02
CA GLU A 62 1.46 17.54 32.65
C GLU A 62 1.26 16.14 32.11
N ALA A 63 2.31 15.57 31.55
CA ALA A 63 2.32 14.21 31.03
C ALA A 63 3.36 13.37 31.77
N LYS A 64 3.08 12.07 31.90
CA LYS A 64 3.99 11.09 32.48
C LYS A 64 4.58 10.25 31.36
N ILE A 65 5.90 10.23 31.21
CA ILE A 65 6.58 9.35 30.24
C ILE A 65 6.40 7.89 30.67
N ASP A 66 5.96 7.03 29.76
CA ASP A 66 5.58 5.65 30.08
C ASP A 66 6.80 4.81 30.50
N ASP A 67 7.96 4.99 29.83
CA ASP A 67 9.17 4.18 30.07
C ASP A 67 9.91 4.57 31.36
N SER A 68 10.03 5.87 31.64
CA SER A 68 10.79 6.38 32.80
C SER A 68 9.92 6.74 34.00
N GLY A 69 8.61 6.87 33.81
CA GLY A 69 7.67 7.37 34.82
C GLY A 69 7.86 8.86 35.17
N LYS A 70 8.75 9.58 34.48
CA LYS A 70 9.06 11.00 34.73
C LYS A 70 7.87 11.88 34.34
N LEU A 71 7.52 12.82 35.22
CA LEU A 71 6.55 13.86 34.93
C LEU A 71 7.22 15.00 34.17
N ILE A 72 6.58 15.43 33.09
CA ILE A 72 7.04 16.51 32.22
C ILE A 72 5.89 17.50 32.01
N SER A 73 6.23 18.78 31.95
CA SER A 73 5.29 19.84 31.60
C SER A 73 5.47 20.18 30.13
N LEU A 74 4.37 20.15 29.38
CA LEU A 74 4.32 20.41 27.96
C LEU A 74 3.45 21.64 27.70
N ARG A 75 3.90 22.48 26.77
CA ARG A 75 3.11 23.57 26.21
C ARG A 75 2.73 23.19 24.78
N ILE A 76 1.44 22.99 24.53
CA ILE A 76 0.95 22.49 23.25
C ILE A 76 0.21 23.61 22.53
N GLN A 77 0.59 23.90 21.30
CA GLN A 77 -0.11 24.88 20.47
C GLN A 77 -1.45 24.29 20.04
N VAL A 78 -2.52 25.07 20.26
CA VAL A 78 -3.90 24.73 19.89
C VAL A 78 -4.42 25.82 18.96
N ARG A 79 -4.83 25.45 17.74
CA ARG A 79 -5.38 26.40 16.76
C ARG A 79 -6.89 26.49 16.83
N ASP A 80 -7.56 25.36 17.09
CA ASP A 80 -9.00 25.30 17.30
C ASP A 80 -9.32 24.51 18.56
N LEU A 81 -9.75 25.21 19.60
CA LEU A 81 -10.04 24.63 20.92
C LEU A 81 -11.16 23.59 20.88
N ASN A 82 -12.06 23.63 19.89
CA ASN A 82 -13.15 22.68 19.80
C ASN A 82 -12.75 21.37 19.12
N LEU A 83 -11.64 21.38 18.35
CA LEU A 83 -11.19 20.24 17.55
C LEU A 83 -9.89 19.62 18.06
N GLU A 84 -9.08 20.38 18.79
CA GLU A 84 -7.74 20.00 19.25
C GLU A 84 -7.65 19.90 20.79
N GLU A 85 -8.78 19.67 21.48
CA GLU A 85 -8.81 19.54 22.94
C GLU A 85 -8.05 18.30 23.42
N ILE A 86 -7.04 18.52 24.27
CA ILE A 86 -6.29 17.45 24.92
C ILE A 86 -6.86 17.20 26.31
N ASN A 87 -7.17 15.94 26.60
CA ASN A 87 -7.81 15.51 27.83
C ASN A 87 -6.87 14.72 28.74
N SER A 88 -7.15 14.75 30.05
CA SER A 88 -6.51 13.84 31.00
C SER A 88 -6.79 12.38 30.60
N GLY A 89 -5.74 11.56 30.59
CA GLY A 89 -5.77 10.16 30.14
C GLY A 89 -5.39 9.96 28.68
N ASP A 90 -5.20 11.03 27.90
CA ASP A 90 -4.79 10.90 26.51
C ASP A 90 -3.35 10.36 26.39
N ASN A 91 -3.16 9.47 25.43
CA ASN A 91 -1.85 8.94 25.08
C ASN A 91 -1.23 9.79 23.98
N ILE A 92 -0.06 10.34 24.23
CA ILE A 92 0.65 11.25 23.33
C ILE A 92 2.08 10.78 23.08
N TYR A 93 2.67 11.29 22.01
CA TYR A 93 4.09 11.22 21.73
C TYR A 93 4.72 12.56 22.04
N VAL A 94 5.86 12.52 22.72
CA VAL A 94 6.66 13.70 23.07
C VAL A 94 8.04 13.56 22.44
N ARG A 95 8.57 14.66 21.91
CA ARG A 95 9.92 14.72 21.36
C ARG A 95 10.84 15.44 22.34
N ASP A 96 11.96 14.83 22.67
CA ASP A 96 13.06 15.49 23.37
C ASP A 96 13.73 16.49 22.43
N ALA A 97 13.73 17.76 22.82
CA ALA A 97 14.31 18.83 22.03
C ALA A 97 15.82 19.01 22.27
N GLN A 98 16.47 18.12 23.04
CA GLN A 98 17.90 18.09 23.38
C GLN A 98 18.57 19.48 23.35
N THR A 99 18.23 20.32 24.33
CA THR A 99 18.95 21.58 24.58
C THR A 99 19.99 21.38 25.67
N SER A 100 21.19 21.92 25.48
CA SER A 100 22.38 21.76 26.36
C SER A 100 22.21 22.18 27.83
N ILE A 101 21.03 22.70 28.21
CA ILE A 101 20.77 23.41 29.46
C ILE A 101 19.53 22.85 30.20
N SER A 102 18.67 22.04 29.55
CA SER A 102 17.53 21.37 30.19
C SER A 102 16.84 20.34 29.28
N ASP A 103 16.22 19.31 29.87
CA ASP A 103 15.33 18.37 29.17
C ASP A 103 14.02 19.09 28.76
N ILE A 104 14.00 19.69 27.57
CA ILE A 104 12.81 20.33 27.02
C ILE A 104 12.09 19.30 26.15
N TYR A 105 10.87 18.91 26.55
CA TYR A 105 10.01 18.06 25.74
C TYR A 105 9.00 18.91 24.96
N SER A 106 8.75 18.51 23.72
CA SER A 106 7.75 19.12 22.83
C SER A 106 6.71 18.09 22.42
N PHE A 107 5.47 18.52 22.19
CA PHE A 107 4.42 17.62 21.72
C PHE A 107 4.70 17.19 20.26
N ALA A 108 4.72 15.88 20.01
CA ALA A 108 4.96 15.32 18.69
C ALA A 108 3.67 14.78 18.03
N GLY A 109 2.62 14.52 18.81
CA GLY A 109 1.31 14.10 18.28
C GLY A 109 0.58 13.10 19.18
N HIS A 110 -0.65 12.73 18.82
CA HIS A 110 -1.41 11.71 19.54
C HIS A 110 -0.99 10.28 19.17
N ARG A 111 -0.99 9.38 20.17
CA ARG A 111 -0.76 7.95 19.96
C ARG A 111 -2.06 7.28 19.51
N ARG A 112 -2.12 6.94 18.22
CA ARG A 112 -3.31 6.35 17.57
C ARG A 112 -3.22 4.84 17.33
N SER A 113 -2.09 4.22 17.65
CA SER A 113 -1.81 2.81 17.28
C SER A 113 -2.83 1.83 17.86
N ASN A 114 -3.21 1.99 19.14
CA ASN A 114 -4.16 1.10 19.79
C ASN A 114 -5.55 1.17 19.16
N ILE A 115 -6.07 2.37 18.88
CA ILE A 115 -7.42 2.52 18.31
C ILE A 115 -7.46 2.05 16.85
N LEU A 116 -6.43 2.36 16.06
CA LEU A 116 -6.32 1.89 14.67
C LEU A 116 -6.25 0.36 14.60
N PHE A 117 -5.56 -0.29 15.54
CA PHE A 117 -5.53 -1.75 15.64
C PHE A 117 -6.93 -2.33 15.88
N TRP A 118 -7.68 -1.81 16.85
CA TRP A 118 -9.05 -2.26 17.12
C TRP A 118 -10.00 -2.01 15.96
N VAL A 119 -9.94 -0.83 15.33
CA VAL A 119 -10.75 -0.51 14.14
C VAL A 119 -10.43 -1.49 13.00
N SER A 120 -9.16 -1.83 12.81
CA SER A 120 -8.74 -2.80 11.79
C SER A 120 -9.28 -4.20 12.09
N ILE A 121 -9.23 -4.65 13.35
CA ILE A 121 -9.82 -5.94 13.77
C ILE A 121 -11.31 -5.96 13.48
N VAL A 122 -12.04 -4.91 13.88
CA VAL A 122 -13.49 -4.83 13.66
C VAL A 122 -13.80 -4.86 12.17
N PHE A 123 -13.05 -4.13 11.35
CA PHE A 123 -13.22 -4.13 9.89
C PHE A 123 -13.04 -5.53 9.29
N PHE A 124 -11.95 -6.23 9.60
CA PHE A 124 -11.72 -7.58 9.07
C PHE A 124 -12.68 -8.62 9.65
N ALA A 125 -13.14 -8.45 10.90
CA ALA A 125 -14.17 -9.29 11.49
C ALA A 125 -15.50 -9.13 10.76
N VAL A 126 -15.94 -7.89 10.52
CA VAL A 126 -17.16 -7.58 9.76
C VAL A 126 -17.07 -8.12 8.34
N MET A 127 -15.94 -7.92 7.65
CA MET A 127 -15.70 -8.53 6.34
C MET A 127 -15.83 -10.05 6.39
N SER A 128 -15.21 -10.70 7.38
CA SER A 128 -15.26 -12.16 7.52
C SER A 128 -16.67 -12.70 7.76
N VAL A 129 -17.49 -11.97 8.52
CA VAL A 129 -18.90 -12.32 8.76
C VAL A 129 -19.71 -12.17 7.48
N ILE A 130 -19.57 -11.05 6.76
CA ILE A 130 -20.37 -10.75 5.55
C ILE A 130 -19.99 -11.68 4.40
N LEU A 131 -18.69 -11.89 4.17
CA LEU A 131 -18.19 -12.68 3.05
C LEU A 131 -18.26 -14.20 3.32
N GLY A 132 -18.42 -14.59 4.58
CA GLY A 132 -18.48 -15.98 5.01
C GLY A 132 -17.21 -16.78 4.67
N LYS A 133 -17.32 -18.11 4.71
CA LYS A 133 -16.17 -19.03 4.50
C LYS A 133 -15.55 -18.91 3.10
N GLU A 134 -16.38 -18.66 2.09
CA GLU A 134 -15.93 -18.56 0.70
C GLU A 134 -15.11 -17.31 0.42
N GLY A 135 -15.37 -16.20 1.11
CA GLY A 135 -14.60 -14.99 0.89
C GLY A 135 -13.30 -14.90 1.68
N PHE A 136 -13.03 -15.86 2.58
CA PHE A 136 -11.76 -15.91 3.32
C PHE A 136 -10.54 -15.96 2.39
N LYS A 137 -10.67 -16.58 1.22
CA LYS A 137 -9.63 -16.63 0.18
C LYS A 137 -9.26 -15.25 -0.40
N TYR A 138 -10.15 -14.26 -0.26
CA TYR A 138 -9.91 -12.86 -0.65
C TYR A 138 -9.47 -12.00 0.53
N ILE A 139 -10.01 -12.26 1.73
CA ILE A 139 -9.67 -11.52 2.96
C ILE A 139 -8.21 -11.70 3.35
N VAL A 140 -7.69 -12.93 3.29
CA VAL A 140 -6.30 -13.20 3.72
C VAL A 140 -5.29 -12.41 2.89
N PRO A 141 -5.28 -12.46 1.55
CA PRO A 141 -4.41 -11.61 0.73
C PRO A 141 -4.51 -10.12 1.07
N THR A 142 -5.73 -9.59 1.23
CA THR A 142 -5.95 -8.17 1.59
C THR A 142 -5.36 -7.84 2.95
N MET A 143 -5.54 -8.71 3.95
CA MET A 143 -4.97 -8.54 5.28
C MET A 143 -3.43 -8.60 5.24
N LEU A 144 -2.85 -9.46 4.41
CA LEU A 144 -1.40 -9.52 4.22
C LEU A 144 -0.86 -8.24 3.57
N THR A 145 -1.53 -7.70 2.54
CA THR A 145 -1.16 -6.42 1.94
C THR A 145 -1.28 -5.28 2.96
N PHE A 146 -2.36 -5.25 3.73
CA PHE A 146 -2.57 -4.26 4.79
C PHE A 146 -1.43 -4.32 5.81
N LEU A 147 -1.15 -5.49 6.38
CA LEU A 147 -0.08 -5.67 7.35
C LEU A 147 1.27 -5.26 6.78
N LEU A 148 1.58 -5.63 5.54
CA LEU A 148 2.84 -5.26 4.90
C LEU A 148 2.99 -3.76 4.72
N VAL A 149 1.94 -3.06 4.28
CA VAL A 149 1.98 -1.59 4.11
C VAL A 149 2.17 -0.89 5.46
N PHE A 150 1.47 -1.35 6.50
CA PHE A 150 1.48 -0.74 7.83
C PHE A 150 2.60 -1.27 8.76
N SER A 151 3.40 -2.26 8.34
CA SER A 151 4.50 -2.78 9.15
C SER A 151 5.75 -1.90 9.16
N GLY A 152 5.70 -0.71 8.55
CA GLY A 152 6.86 0.17 8.38
C GLY A 152 7.71 -0.15 7.15
N ILE A 153 7.23 -1.01 6.22
CA ILE A 153 7.95 -1.24 4.95
C ILE A 153 8.14 0.06 4.17
N LEU A 154 7.14 0.94 4.19
CA LEU A 154 7.20 2.22 3.51
C LEU A 154 8.30 3.12 4.10
N GLU A 155 8.52 3.05 5.42
CA GLU A 155 9.63 3.74 6.09
C GLU A 155 10.98 3.12 5.70
N ALA A 156 11.07 1.79 5.69
CA ALA A 156 12.28 1.09 5.27
C ALA A 156 12.68 1.42 3.82
N LEU A 157 11.70 1.59 2.92
CA LEU A 157 11.90 1.94 1.52
C LEU A 157 12.66 3.27 1.32
N PHE A 158 12.64 4.20 2.28
CA PHE A 158 13.41 5.45 2.17
C PHE A 158 14.93 5.24 2.18
N PHE A 159 15.40 4.16 2.79
CA PHE A 159 16.82 3.95 3.06
C PHE A 159 17.49 2.98 2.09
N ILE A 160 16.73 2.37 1.18
CA ILE A 160 17.27 1.32 0.31
C ILE A 160 17.73 1.87 -1.03
N SER A 161 18.95 1.51 -1.41
CA SER A 161 19.46 1.72 -2.76
C SER A 161 18.65 0.89 -3.76
N ASN A 162 18.26 1.50 -4.89
CA ASN A 162 17.40 0.90 -5.92
C ASN A 162 15.95 0.62 -5.48
N LEU A 163 15.33 1.59 -4.83
CA LEU A 163 13.94 1.57 -4.36
C LEU A 163 12.94 0.93 -5.36
N TYR A 164 13.02 1.26 -6.65
CA TYR A 164 12.11 0.72 -7.67
C TYR A 164 12.15 -0.80 -7.81
N VAL A 165 13.35 -1.39 -7.80
CA VAL A 165 13.52 -2.84 -7.99
C VAL A 165 12.91 -3.58 -6.81
N ILE A 166 13.16 -3.07 -5.60
CA ILE A 166 12.65 -3.67 -4.36
C ILE A 166 11.14 -3.56 -4.28
N ALA A 167 10.57 -2.40 -4.65
CA ALA A 167 9.12 -2.23 -4.74
C ALA A 167 8.50 -3.25 -5.73
N LEU A 168 9.08 -3.42 -6.93
CA LEU A 168 8.62 -4.39 -7.91
C LEU A 168 8.71 -5.85 -7.40
N LEU A 169 9.79 -6.20 -6.69
CA LEU A 169 9.95 -7.53 -6.11
C LEU A 169 8.93 -7.79 -4.99
N ILE A 170 8.70 -6.84 -4.10
CA ILE A 170 7.70 -6.94 -3.04
C ILE A 170 6.30 -7.11 -3.64
N LEU A 171 5.93 -6.28 -4.61
CA LEU A 171 4.63 -6.34 -5.28
C LEU A 171 4.48 -7.65 -6.10
N GLY A 172 5.54 -8.09 -6.78
CA GLY A 172 5.55 -9.37 -7.48
C GLY A 172 5.35 -10.57 -6.54
N LEU A 173 6.03 -10.56 -5.40
CA LEU A 173 5.87 -11.57 -4.36
C LEU A 173 4.45 -11.55 -3.76
N LEU A 174 3.91 -10.36 -3.48
CA LEU A 174 2.52 -10.19 -3.04
C LEU A 174 1.53 -10.75 -4.05
N ALA A 175 1.70 -10.47 -5.34
CA ALA A 175 0.87 -11.07 -6.40
C ALA A 175 0.98 -12.59 -6.39
N PHE A 176 2.20 -13.13 -6.32
CA PHE A 176 2.42 -14.57 -6.28
C PHE A 176 1.68 -15.24 -5.11
N ILE A 177 1.85 -14.73 -3.88
CA ILE A 177 1.22 -15.29 -2.69
C ILE A 177 -0.30 -15.15 -2.75
N SER A 178 -0.78 -13.96 -3.14
CA SER A 178 -2.22 -13.69 -3.28
C SER A 178 -2.87 -14.68 -4.23
N MET A 179 -2.21 -14.97 -5.36
CA MET A 179 -2.69 -15.93 -6.35
C MET A 179 -2.56 -17.37 -5.88
N LEU A 180 -1.48 -17.71 -5.17
CA LEU A 180 -1.28 -19.05 -4.64
C LEU A 180 -2.38 -19.41 -3.63
N ILE A 181 -2.80 -18.46 -2.80
CA ILE A 181 -3.92 -18.63 -1.87
C ILE A 181 -5.24 -18.82 -2.63
N GLN A 182 -5.50 -17.99 -3.64
CA GLN A 182 -6.79 -17.97 -4.35
C GLN A 182 -6.98 -19.12 -5.35
N VAL A 183 -5.99 -19.40 -6.20
CA VAL A 183 -6.10 -20.37 -7.30
C VAL A 183 -5.56 -21.75 -6.90
N ARG A 184 -4.69 -21.81 -5.89
CA ARG A 184 -4.04 -23.03 -5.42
C ARG A 184 -3.25 -23.76 -6.53
N ASN A 185 -2.74 -23.01 -7.50
CA ASN A 185 -1.93 -23.54 -8.59
C ASN A 185 -0.67 -22.68 -8.77
N VAL A 186 0.49 -23.28 -8.50
CA VAL A 186 1.79 -22.62 -8.53
C VAL A 186 2.12 -22.07 -9.92
N ARG A 187 1.84 -22.83 -10.98
CA ARG A 187 2.16 -22.38 -12.35
C ARG A 187 1.37 -21.12 -12.68
N ILE A 188 0.07 -21.11 -12.40
CA ILE A 188 -0.78 -19.94 -12.63
C ILE A 188 -0.35 -18.77 -11.75
N ALA A 189 -0.02 -19.02 -10.48
CA ALA A 189 0.46 -17.98 -9.57
C ALA A 189 1.76 -17.32 -10.07
N ILE A 190 2.71 -18.10 -10.59
CA ILE A 190 3.95 -17.57 -11.20
C ILE A 190 3.63 -16.76 -12.46
N THR A 191 2.81 -17.30 -13.36
CA THR A 191 2.39 -16.62 -14.61
C THR A 191 1.77 -15.26 -14.31
N VAL A 192 0.87 -15.20 -13.33
CA VAL A 192 0.21 -13.97 -12.91
C VAL A 192 1.23 -13.01 -12.28
N ALA A 193 2.09 -13.47 -11.38
CA ALA A 193 3.09 -12.62 -10.75
C ALA A 193 4.03 -11.98 -11.79
N ILE A 194 4.45 -12.75 -12.80
CA ILE A 194 5.28 -12.25 -13.90
C ILE A 194 4.51 -11.22 -14.74
N SER A 195 3.26 -11.51 -15.06
CA SER A 195 2.40 -10.58 -15.83
C SER A 195 2.24 -9.25 -15.09
N GLN A 196 1.98 -9.33 -13.79
CA GLN A 196 1.86 -8.20 -12.89
C GLN A 196 3.15 -7.37 -12.83
N MET A 197 4.31 -8.01 -12.66
CA MET A 197 5.61 -7.33 -12.63
C MET A 197 5.92 -6.63 -13.95
N ILE A 198 5.63 -7.27 -15.10
CA ILE A 198 5.83 -6.66 -16.42
C ILE A 198 4.94 -5.43 -16.58
N THR A 199 3.66 -5.52 -16.21
CA THR A 199 2.76 -4.37 -16.27
C THR A 199 3.24 -3.23 -15.37
N LEU A 200 3.59 -3.52 -14.11
CA LEU A 200 4.09 -2.51 -13.18
C LEU A 200 5.38 -1.86 -13.67
N PHE A 201 6.28 -2.63 -14.26
CA PHE A 201 7.52 -2.10 -14.85
C PHE A 201 7.23 -1.13 -16.01
N LEU A 202 6.30 -1.47 -16.90
CA LEU A 202 5.88 -0.57 -17.98
C LEU A 202 5.26 0.72 -17.43
N ILE A 203 4.42 0.61 -16.40
CA ILE A 203 3.80 1.77 -15.75
C ILE A 203 4.85 2.66 -15.07
N LEU A 204 5.85 2.07 -14.41
CA LEU A 204 6.97 2.82 -13.85
C LEU A 204 7.70 3.62 -14.93
N LEU A 205 8.01 3.00 -16.07
CA LEU A 205 8.71 3.69 -17.16
C LEU A 205 7.90 4.88 -17.68
N ILE A 206 6.60 4.68 -17.90
CA ILE A 206 5.68 5.74 -18.33
C ILE A 206 5.61 6.85 -17.27
N ASN A 207 5.51 6.48 -15.99
CA ASN A 207 5.38 7.43 -14.91
C ASN A 207 6.62 8.31 -14.75
N VAL A 208 7.82 7.71 -14.79
CA VAL A 208 9.09 8.45 -14.73
C VAL A 208 9.19 9.46 -15.88
N MET A 209 8.73 9.09 -17.08
CA MET A 209 8.68 10.02 -18.22
C MET A 209 7.68 11.15 -17.99
N LEU A 210 6.45 10.83 -17.57
CA LEU A 210 5.39 11.82 -17.32
C LEU A 210 5.80 12.82 -16.25
N PHE A 211 6.33 12.34 -15.12
CA PHE A 211 6.80 13.18 -14.01
C PHE A 211 7.84 14.21 -14.45
N LYS A 212 8.77 13.79 -15.32
CA LYS A 212 9.78 14.70 -15.87
C LYS A 212 9.15 15.75 -16.79
N THR A 213 8.16 15.38 -17.59
CA THR A 213 7.50 16.29 -18.54
C THR A 213 6.51 17.26 -17.90
N THR A 214 5.90 16.90 -16.76
CA THR A 214 4.89 17.72 -16.08
C THR A 214 5.47 18.57 -14.95
N PHE A 215 6.79 18.78 -14.91
CA PHE A 215 7.47 19.62 -13.90
C PHE A 215 7.06 19.34 -12.45
N MET A 216 6.86 18.05 -12.10
CA MET A 216 6.47 17.60 -10.76
C MET A 216 7.46 17.94 -9.63
N THR A 217 8.60 18.55 -9.97
CA THR A 217 9.50 19.24 -9.04
C THR A 217 8.80 20.26 -8.17
N GLU A 218 7.80 20.97 -8.70
CA GLU A 218 7.08 22.00 -7.95
C GLU A 218 6.34 21.43 -6.74
N LEU A 219 5.88 20.18 -6.83
CA LEU A 219 5.27 19.48 -5.71
C LEU A 219 6.26 19.29 -4.55
N PHE A 220 7.55 19.08 -4.82
CA PHE A 220 8.58 19.01 -3.77
C PHE A 220 8.76 20.36 -3.08
N TYR A 221 8.90 21.44 -3.87
CA TYR A 221 9.12 22.78 -3.33
C TYR A 221 7.92 23.29 -2.52
N THR A 222 6.70 22.99 -2.98
CA THR A 222 5.45 23.31 -2.26
C THR A 222 5.40 22.62 -0.89
N ASN A 223 6.02 21.46 -0.76
CA ASN A 223 6.04 20.66 0.46
C ASN A 223 7.33 20.79 1.26
N VAL A 224 8.27 21.66 0.88
CA VAL A 224 9.62 21.68 1.48
C VAL A 224 9.61 22.05 2.97
N THR A 225 8.59 22.80 3.42
CA THR A 225 8.39 23.14 4.83
C THR A 225 7.80 21.99 5.65
N LEU A 226 7.16 21.03 5.00
CA LEU A 226 6.56 19.82 5.58
C LEU A 226 7.53 18.64 5.55
N ILE A 227 8.48 18.66 4.61
CA ILE A 227 9.49 17.63 4.42
C ILE A 227 10.70 17.97 5.29
N SER A 228 11.29 16.97 5.96
CA SER A 228 12.49 17.21 6.77
C SER A 228 13.62 17.78 5.90
N SER A 229 14.44 18.68 6.45
CA SER A 229 15.59 19.28 5.76
C SER A 229 16.61 18.27 5.22
N GLN A 230 16.51 17.01 5.63
CA GLN A 230 17.39 15.90 5.23
C GLN A 230 16.91 15.17 3.97
N VAL A 231 15.65 15.30 3.55
CA VAL A 231 15.12 14.59 2.39
C VAL A 231 15.51 15.32 1.10
N ARG A 232 16.19 14.61 0.22
CA ARG A 232 16.63 15.14 -1.08
C ARG A 232 15.49 15.05 -2.10
N LEU A 233 15.49 15.96 -3.09
CA LEU A 233 14.54 15.95 -4.21
C LEU A 233 14.44 14.57 -4.89
N ILE A 234 15.57 13.89 -5.07
CA ILE A 234 15.62 12.55 -5.67
C ILE A 234 14.91 11.48 -4.83
N GLU A 235 14.96 11.58 -3.50
CA GLU A 235 14.28 10.63 -2.59
C GLU A 235 12.77 10.84 -2.65
N PHE A 236 12.33 12.09 -2.66
CA PHE A 236 10.92 12.43 -2.87
C PHE A 236 10.40 11.94 -4.24
N TRP A 237 11.18 12.15 -5.31
CA TRP A 237 10.84 11.64 -6.64
C TRP A 237 10.70 10.12 -6.65
N ASN A 238 11.65 9.41 -6.05
CA ASN A 238 11.63 7.97 -5.99
C ASN A 238 10.39 7.47 -5.22
N LEU A 239 10.03 8.14 -4.12
CA LEU A 239 8.86 7.79 -3.33
C LEU A 239 7.55 7.95 -4.11
N ILE A 240 7.37 9.07 -4.83
CA ILE A 240 6.13 9.27 -5.60
C ILE A 240 5.99 8.25 -6.72
N ASN A 241 7.09 7.96 -7.43
CA ASN A 241 7.07 6.95 -8.50
C ASN A 241 6.75 5.55 -7.93
N VAL A 242 7.22 5.22 -6.71
CA VAL A 242 6.82 4.00 -6.02
C VAL A 242 5.36 4.03 -5.57
N ALA A 243 4.84 5.16 -5.11
CA ALA A 243 3.42 5.27 -4.77
C ALA A 243 2.53 4.91 -5.97
N VAL A 244 2.91 5.31 -7.18
CA VAL A 244 2.22 4.91 -8.42
C VAL A 244 2.27 3.40 -8.67
N LEU A 245 3.37 2.72 -8.31
CA LEU A 245 3.43 1.25 -8.39
C LEU A 245 2.41 0.58 -7.46
N PHE A 246 2.28 1.04 -6.21
CA PHE A 246 1.30 0.51 -5.27
C PHE A 246 -0.15 0.78 -5.72
N ILE A 247 -0.41 1.98 -6.22
CA ILE A 247 -1.68 2.36 -6.83
C ILE A 247 -2.02 1.44 -8.01
N ALA A 248 -1.07 1.28 -8.95
CA ALA A 248 -1.23 0.44 -10.12
C ALA A 248 -1.40 -1.04 -9.75
N PHE A 249 -0.74 -1.52 -8.70
CA PHE A 249 -0.89 -2.89 -8.21
C PHE A 249 -2.29 -3.16 -7.66
N GLY A 250 -2.80 -2.27 -6.79
CA GLY A 250 -4.17 -2.37 -6.29
C GLY A 250 -5.20 -2.35 -7.41
N ALA A 251 -4.92 -1.60 -8.48
CA ALA A 251 -5.78 -1.50 -9.64
C ALA A 251 -5.88 -2.76 -10.50
N THR A 252 -4.85 -3.60 -10.46
CA THR A 252 -4.63 -4.65 -11.47
C THR A 252 -4.74 -6.04 -10.88
N ILE A 253 -4.39 -6.27 -9.62
CA ILE A 253 -4.31 -7.61 -9.02
C ILE A 253 -5.58 -8.47 -9.22
N ASN A 254 -6.76 -7.88 -9.05
CA ASN A 254 -8.03 -8.59 -9.23
C ASN A 254 -8.34 -8.84 -10.72
N THR A 255 -8.09 -7.84 -11.57
CA THR A 255 -8.25 -7.96 -13.02
C THR A 255 -7.36 -9.05 -13.60
N THR A 256 -6.11 -9.12 -13.13
CA THR A 256 -5.13 -10.14 -13.51
C THR A 256 -5.63 -11.54 -13.15
N LEU A 257 -6.22 -11.72 -11.97
CA LEU A 257 -6.81 -12.97 -11.53
C LEU A 257 -7.95 -13.40 -12.46
N ASP A 258 -8.90 -12.49 -12.68
CA ASP A 258 -10.12 -12.75 -13.44
C ASP A 258 -9.78 -13.17 -14.87
N VAL A 259 -8.84 -12.46 -15.50
CA VAL A 259 -8.33 -12.78 -16.85
C VAL A 259 -7.66 -14.15 -16.87
N ALA A 260 -6.76 -14.44 -15.93
CA ALA A 260 -6.05 -15.71 -15.88
C ALA A 260 -7.02 -16.89 -15.66
N GLN A 261 -7.98 -16.74 -14.74
CA GLN A 261 -8.98 -17.77 -14.45
C GLN A 261 -9.92 -18.01 -15.63
N SER A 262 -10.34 -16.95 -16.33
CA SER A 262 -11.16 -17.04 -17.55
C SER A 262 -10.47 -17.91 -18.61
N ILE A 263 -9.19 -17.65 -18.87
CA ILE A 263 -8.39 -18.39 -19.86
C ILE A 263 -8.21 -19.85 -19.44
N VAL A 264 -7.87 -20.09 -18.18
CA VAL A 264 -7.70 -21.45 -17.63
C VAL A 264 -9.01 -22.24 -17.74
N LYS A 265 -10.14 -21.62 -17.40
CA LYS A 265 -11.47 -22.23 -17.52
C LYS A 265 -11.81 -22.55 -18.98
N LYS A 266 -11.53 -21.63 -19.91
CA LYS A 266 -11.75 -21.84 -21.34
C LYS A 266 -10.93 -23.00 -21.87
N LYS A 267 -9.64 -23.07 -21.52
CA LYS A 267 -8.74 -24.16 -21.95
C LYS A 267 -9.14 -25.52 -21.37
N ARG A 268 -9.64 -25.56 -20.13
CA ARG A 268 -10.19 -26.78 -19.53
C ARG A 268 -11.45 -27.26 -20.23
N THR A 269 -12.35 -26.33 -20.58
CA THR A 269 -13.63 -26.65 -21.23
C THR A 269 -13.43 -27.04 -22.70
N TYR A 270 -12.51 -26.35 -23.39
CA TYR A 270 -12.21 -26.57 -24.80
C TYR A 270 -10.70 -26.79 -24.99
N PRO A 271 -10.23 -28.04 -24.85
CA PRO A 271 -8.79 -28.30 -24.81
C PRO A 271 -8.07 -28.03 -26.14
N LYS A 272 -8.79 -28.10 -27.26
CA LYS A 272 -8.29 -27.82 -28.62
C LYS A 272 -8.31 -26.32 -28.99
N THR A 273 -8.68 -25.42 -28.08
CA THR A 273 -8.66 -23.98 -28.35
C THR A 273 -7.25 -23.48 -28.62
N SER A 274 -7.10 -22.72 -29.71
CA SER A 274 -5.84 -22.08 -30.13
C SER A 274 -5.43 -20.95 -29.18
N THR A 275 -4.13 -20.68 -29.10
CA THR A 275 -3.56 -19.62 -28.25
C THR A 275 -4.17 -18.24 -28.54
N ILE A 276 -4.44 -17.93 -29.82
CA ILE A 276 -5.08 -16.66 -30.22
C ILE A 276 -6.50 -16.54 -29.64
N ASN A 277 -7.28 -17.63 -29.66
CA ASN A 277 -8.63 -17.63 -29.11
C ASN A 277 -8.62 -17.52 -27.57
N LEU A 278 -7.60 -18.08 -26.91
CA LEU A 278 -7.38 -17.88 -25.47
C LEU A 278 -7.04 -16.42 -25.15
N ILE A 279 -6.16 -15.79 -25.92
CA ILE A 279 -5.81 -14.38 -25.76
C ILE A 279 -7.07 -13.52 -25.93
N ARG A 280 -7.87 -13.79 -26.97
CA ARG A 280 -9.12 -13.07 -27.23
C ARG A 280 -10.10 -13.18 -26.06
N GLU A 281 -10.27 -14.36 -25.49
CA GLU A 281 -11.12 -14.59 -24.32
C GLU A 281 -10.65 -13.73 -23.13
N GLY A 282 -9.35 -13.72 -22.85
CA GLY A 282 -8.77 -12.90 -21.79
C GLY A 282 -8.97 -11.41 -21.99
N THR A 283 -8.75 -10.91 -23.21
CA THR A 283 -8.91 -9.50 -23.55
C THR A 283 -10.36 -9.03 -23.42
N VAL A 284 -11.34 -9.83 -23.86
CA VAL A 284 -12.76 -9.51 -23.70
C VAL A 284 -13.14 -9.42 -22.22
N HIS A 285 -12.64 -10.35 -21.40
CA HIS A 285 -12.89 -10.32 -19.96
C HIS A 285 -12.25 -9.08 -19.31
N ASN A 286 -11.05 -8.70 -19.73
CA ASN A 286 -10.38 -7.49 -19.27
C ASN A 286 -11.18 -6.23 -19.58
N GLN A 287 -11.71 -6.10 -20.80
CA GLN A 287 -12.49 -4.91 -21.19
C GLN A 287 -13.68 -4.68 -20.25
N LEU A 288 -14.35 -5.76 -19.84
CA LEU A 288 -15.44 -5.72 -18.86
C LEU A 288 -14.94 -5.33 -17.46
N ALA A 289 -13.78 -5.87 -17.04
CA ALA A 289 -13.19 -5.55 -15.75
C ALA A 289 -12.74 -4.07 -15.68
N VAL A 290 -12.01 -3.59 -16.68
CA VAL A 290 -11.50 -2.21 -16.77
C VAL A 290 -12.65 -1.20 -16.71
N GLY A 291 -13.74 -1.45 -17.43
CA GLY A 291 -14.92 -0.56 -17.42
C GLY A 291 -15.53 -0.38 -16.03
N ARG A 292 -15.48 -1.41 -15.17
CA ARG A 292 -15.98 -1.33 -13.79
C ARG A 292 -15.06 -0.55 -12.86
N VAL A 293 -13.76 -0.62 -13.11
CA VAL A 293 -12.74 -0.15 -12.15
C VAL A 293 -12.29 1.30 -12.43
N VAL A 294 -12.25 1.72 -13.71
CA VAL A 294 -11.79 3.08 -14.09
C VAL A 294 -12.69 4.16 -13.49
N ASN A 295 -14.01 3.99 -13.51
CA ASN A 295 -14.93 4.95 -12.88
C ASN A 295 -14.71 5.06 -11.37
N SER A 296 -14.42 3.95 -10.70
CA SER A 296 -14.10 3.94 -9.27
C SER A 296 -12.79 4.70 -8.99
N PHE A 297 -11.77 4.53 -9.85
CA PHE A 297 -10.53 5.30 -9.71
C PHE A 297 -10.76 6.79 -9.84
N PHE A 298 -11.59 7.23 -10.78
CA PHE A 298 -11.91 8.64 -10.93
C PHE A 298 -12.40 9.24 -9.60
N PHE A 299 -13.36 8.60 -8.94
CA PHE A 299 -13.87 9.09 -7.65
C PHE A 299 -12.87 8.98 -6.51
N VAL A 300 -12.07 7.91 -6.46
CA VAL A 300 -11.02 7.75 -5.43
C VAL A 300 -9.99 8.86 -5.53
N PHE A 301 -9.46 9.10 -6.73
CA PHE A 301 -8.44 10.13 -6.92
C PHE A 301 -9.02 11.53 -6.82
N LEU A 302 -10.27 11.76 -7.25
CA LEU A 302 -10.97 13.03 -6.99
C LEU A 302 -11.08 13.30 -5.49
N GLY A 303 -11.45 12.30 -4.68
CA GLY A 303 -11.50 12.43 -3.22
C GLY A 303 -10.15 12.80 -2.60
N VAL A 304 -9.08 12.13 -3.03
CA VAL A 304 -7.70 12.44 -2.58
C VAL A 304 -7.30 13.85 -2.99
N THR A 305 -7.51 14.23 -4.25
CA THR A 305 -7.18 15.56 -4.76
C THR A 305 -7.95 16.67 -4.02
N LEU A 306 -9.24 16.46 -3.74
CA LEU A 306 -10.05 17.44 -3.00
C LEU A 306 -9.47 17.75 -1.62
N SER A 307 -8.99 16.73 -0.89
CA SER A 307 -8.32 16.95 0.40
C SER A 307 -6.99 17.67 0.25
N SER A 308 -6.24 17.40 -0.81
CA SER A 308 -4.92 18.00 -1.04
C SER A 308 -4.99 19.45 -1.52
N ILE A 309 -6.03 19.85 -2.26
CA ILE A 309 -6.22 21.24 -2.71
C ILE A 309 -6.32 22.21 -1.52
N VAL A 310 -6.89 21.76 -0.39
CA VAL A 310 -6.94 22.58 0.84
C VAL A 310 -5.52 22.95 1.31
N LEU A 311 -4.55 22.06 1.12
CA LEU A 311 -3.14 22.34 1.45
C LEU A 311 -2.49 23.34 0.47
N SER A 312 -3.08 23.52 -0.70
CA SER A 312 -2.65 24.45 -1.76
C SER A 312 -3.49 25.73 -1.80
N SER A 313 -4.48 25.91 -0.92
CA SER A 313 -5.43 27.02 -1.02
C SER A 313 -4.80 28.43 -0.94
N GLY A 314 -3.50 28.53 -0.59
CA GLY A 314 -2.72 29.76 -0.61
C GLY A 314 -1.78 29.93 -1.82
N SER A 315 -1.72 28.98 -2.77
CA SER A 315 -0.79 29.03 -3.91
C SER A 315 -1.18 30.06 -4.98
N GLY A 316 -2.46 30.41 -5.07
CA GLY A 316 -2.99 31.35 -6.07
C GLY A 316 -2.95 30.82 -7.52
N LEU A 317 -2.56 29.56 -7.73
CA LEU A 317 -2.51 28.94 -9.05
C LEU A 317 -3.91 28.58 -9.56
N PRO A 318 -4.14 28.61 -10.89
CA PRO A 318 -5.34 28.03 -11.49
C PRO A 318 -5.47 26.55 -11.16
N PHE A 319 -6.70 26.06 -11.05
CA PHE A 319 -7.00 24.66 -10.67
C PHE A 319 -6.21 23.61 -11.47
N TRP A 320 -6.07 23.78 -12.79
CA TRP A 320 -5.38 22.81 -13.65
C TRP A 320 -3.85 22.87 -13.56
N GLU A 321 -3.31 23.93 -12.96
CA GLU A 321 -1.88 24.14 -12.77
C GLU A 321 -1.45 23.79 -11.33
N ASP A 322 -2.40 23.55 -10.44
CA ASP A 322 -2.13 23.14 -9.07
C ASP A 322 -1.39 21.78 -9.02
N PRO A 323 -0.20 21.71 -8.40
CA PRO A 323 0.60 20.49 -8.35
C PRO A 323 -0.14 19.27 -7.78
N TYR A 324 -1.06 19.46 -6.83
CA TYR A 324 -1.85 18.37 -6.26
C TYR A 324 -2.95 17.89 -7.21
N VAL A 325 -3.52 18.79 -8.01
CA VAL A 325 -4.47 18.42 -9.07
C VAL A 325 -3.76 17.63 -10.15
N VAL A 326 -2.62 18.12 -10.64
CA VAL A 326 -1.82 17.39 -11.63
C VAL A 326 -1.38 16.02 -11.09
N GLN A 327 -0.99 15.93 -9.82
CA GLN A 327 -0.63 14.65 -9.19
C GLN A 327 -1.81 13.67 -9.19
N GLY A 328 -3.00 14.11 -8.77
CA GLY A 328 -4.19 13.28 -8.75
C GLY A 328 -4.60 12.78 -10.14
N VAL A 329 -4.50 13.64 -11.16
CA VAL A 329 -4.74 13.26 -12.56
C VAL A 329 -3.73 12.20 -13.02
N LEU A 330 -2.44 12.38 -12.74
CA LEU A 330 -1.42 11.40 -13.08
C LEU A 330 -1.62 10.05 -12.37
N TRP A 331 -2.03 10.05 -11.10
CA TRP A 331 -2.36 8.83 -10.37
C TRP A 331 -3.57 8.11 -10.97
N PHE A 332 -4.63 8.85 -11.30
CA PHE A 332 -5.79 8.31 -12.01
C PHE A 332 -5.43 7.69 -13.36
N MET A 333 -4.66 8.41 -14.18
CA MET A 333 -4.23 7.93 -15.49
C MET A 333 -3.32 6.71 -15.36
N GLY A 334 -2.38 6.73 -14.42
CA GLY A 334 -1.48 5.61 -14.14
C GLY A 334 -2.23 4.35 -13.71
N ALA A 335 -3.17 4.47 -12.77
CA ALA A 335 -4.01 3.36 -12.33
C ALA A 335 -4.87 2.78 -13.46
N SER A 336 -5.50 3.65 -14.23
CA SER A 336 -6.38 3.27 -15.34
C SER A 336 -5.62 2.62 -16.48
N LEU A 337 -4.44 3.14 -16.82
CA LEU A 337 -3.56 2.57 -17.84
C LEU A 337 -3.00 1.21 -17.40
N ALA A 338 -2.66 1.06 -16.11
CA ALA A 338 -2.24 -0.22 -15.55
C ALA A 338 -3.35 -1.28 -15.72
N ALA A 339 -4.58 -0.94 -15.34
CA ALA A 339 -5.75 -1.81 -15.51
C ALA A 339 -5.97 -2.17 -16.99
N LEU A 340 -5.79 -1.23 -17.91
CA LEU A 340 -5.94 -1.47 -19.34
C LEU A 340 -4.88 -2.42 -19.89
N LEU A 341 -3.62 -2.23 -19.50
CA LEU A 341 -2.47 -3.00 -20.02
C LEU A 341 -2.35 -4.38 -19.39
N VAL A 342 -2.76 -4.56 -18.13
CA VAL A 342 -2.54 -5.83 -17.43
C VAL A 342 -3.28 -6.99 -18.09
N GLY A 343 -4.49 -6.75 -18.59
CA GLY A 343 -5.29 -7.81 -19.22
C GLY A 343 -4.63 -8.44 -20.44
N PRO A 344 -4.28 -7.66 -21.49
CA PRO A 344 -3.58 -8.18 -22.66
C PRO A 344 -2.25 -8.88 -22.31
N ILE A 345 -1.48 -8.31 -21.38
CA ILE A 345 -0.20 -8.89 -20.93
C ILE A 345 -0.44 -10.25 -20.26
N THR A 346 -1.39 -10.30 -19.33
CA THR A 346 -1.77 -11.52 -18.61
C THR A 346 -2.34 -12.56 -19.55
N ALA A 347 -3.16 -12.14 -20.51
CA ALA A 347 -3.76 -13.03 -21.49
C ALA A 347 -2.71 -13.69 -22.38
N LEU A 348 -1.74 -12.92 -22.85
CA LEU A 348 -0.61 -13.41 -23.64
C LEU A 348 0.22 -14.42 -22.84
N ILE A 349 0.69 -14.04 -21.65
CA ILE A 349 1.59 -14.88 -20.84
C ILE A 349 0.87 -16.15 -20.37
N THR A 350 -0.40 -16.05 -19.96
CA THR A 350 -1.20 -17.22 -19.55
C THR A 350 -1.46 -18.16 -20.71
N ALA A 351 -1.83 -17.64 -21.88
CA ALA A 351 -2.09 -18.47 -23.05
C ALA A 351 -0.81 -19.19 -23.53
N ILE A 352 0.34 -18.51 -23.54
CA ILE A 352 1.64 -19.13 -23.88
C ILE A 352 1.99 -20.22 -22.86
N SER A 353 1.89 -19.93 -21.56
CA SER A 353 2.21 -20.88 -20.50
C SER A 353 1.36 -22.16 -20.58
N LEU A 354 0.07 -22.03 -20.91
CA LEU A 354 -0.84 -23.17 -21.08
C LEU A 354 -0.62 -23.92 -22.40
N SER A 355 -0.10 -23.25 -23.44
CA SER A 355 0.22 -23.91 -24.72
C SER A 355 1.49 -24.78 -24.65
N GLN A 356 2.40 -24.47 -23.72
CA GLN A 356 3.64 -25.22 -23.47
C GLN A 356 3.46 -26.38 -22.47
N GLY A 357 2.27 -26.53 -21.88
CA GLY A 357 1.94 -27.60 -20.93
C GLY A 357 1.39 -28.86 -21.63
N GLU A 358 1.82 -30.02 -21.15
CA GLU A 358 1.42 -31.37 -21.60
C GLU A 358 -0.08 -31.54 -21.91
N SER A 359 -0.33 -32.43 -22.88
CA SER A 359 -1.66 -32.77 -23.42
C SER A 359 -2.73 -32.93 -22.32
N PRO A 360 -3.97 -32.43 -22.53
CA PRO A 360 -5.11 -32.59 -21.63
C PRO A 360 -5.36 -34.04 -21.17
N ILE A 361 -4.93 -35.01 -21.98
CA ILE A 361 -5.03 -36.44 -21.69
C ILE A 361 -4.12 -36.84 -20.51
N GLN A 362 -2.95 -36.24 -20.37
CA GLN A 362 -2.02 -36.52 -19.27
C GLN A 362 -2.45 -35.87 -17.95
N LEU A 363 -3.16 -34.74 -18.00
CA LEU A 363 -3.80 -34.12 -16.83
C LEU A 363 -4.99 -34.96 -16.33
N ALA A 364 -5.84 -35.46 -17.23
CA ALA A 364 -6.93 -36.37 -16.87
C ALA A 364 -6.43 -37.70 -16.28
N LEU A 365 -5.32 -38.25 -16.80
CA LEU A 365 -4.69 -39.46 -16.25
C LEU A 365 -4.01 -39.23 -14.89
N ARG A 366 -3.66 -37.99 -14.56
CA ARG A 366 -3.05 -37.62 -13.28
C ARG A 366 -4.07 -37.27 -12.20
N GLU A 367 -5.25 -36.78 -12.59
CA GLU A 367 -6.39 -36.58 -11.71
C GLU A 367 -7.18 -37.89 -11.48
N GLY A 368 -7.23 -38.81 -12.46
CA GLY A 368 -7.87 -40.12 -12.31
C GLY A 368 -7.07 -41.18 -11.55
N LYS A 369 -5.85 -40.86 -11.08
CA LYS A 369 -4.96 -41.75 -10.31
C LYS A 369 -4.67 -41.26 -8.88
N ASN A 370 -5.34 -40.21 -8.40
CA ASN A 370 -5.19 -39.70 -7.03
C ASN A 370 -6.48 -39.82 -6.22
#